data_AF-A0A1J3F117-F1
#
_entry.id   AF-A0A1J3F117-F1
#
_cell.length_a   1.000
_cell.length_b   1.000
_cell.length_c   1.000
_cell.angle_alpha   90.00
_cell.angle_beta   90.00
_cell.angle_gamma   90.00
#
_symmetry.space_group_name_H-M   'P 1'
#
loop_
_entity.id
_entity.type
_entity.pdbx_description
1 polymer ?
#
loop_
_entity_poly.entity_id
_entity_poly.type
_entity_poly.pdbx_seq_one_letter_code
_entity_poly.pdbx_strand_id
1 'polypeptide(L)'
;GQMSQYIPILEFYSNKLPLISPYYASSETIFGVNVNPLCKPQDVSYTFMPNMSYFEFVTIDGGNNGEIVDLVNVKIGCSYEVLVTNQFGLYRYRMG
;
A
#
# COMPACT_ATOMS: atom_id res chain seq x y z
N GLY A 1 -2.86 1.27 -9.05
CA GLY A 1 -2.78 -0.20 -9.21
C GLY A 1 -3.36 -0.64 -10.55
N GLN A 2 -3.23 -1.93 -10.89
CA GLN A 2 -3.69 -2.47 -12.20
C GLN A 2 -5.18 -2.26 -12.47
N MET A 3 -6.01 -2.19 -11.42
CA MET A 3 -7.46 -1.93 -11.55
C MET A 3 -7.81 -0.52 -12.04
N SER A 4 -6.85 0.41 -12.11
CA SER A 4 -7.08 1.77 -12.60
C SER A 4 -7.60 1.82 -14.05
N GLN A 5 -7.26 0.82 -14.87
CA GLN A 5 -7.77 0.73 -16.25
C GLN A 5 -9.29 0.61 -16.35
N TYR A 6 -9.96 0.16 -15.28
CA TYR A 6 -11.42 -0.02 -15.26
C TYR A 6 -12.19 1.23 -14.81
N ILE A 7 -11.50 2.28 -14.35
CA ILE A 7 -12.13 3.52 -13.88
C ILE A 7 -13.12 4.09 -14.91
N PRO A 8 -12.77 4.23 -16.21
CA PRO A 8 -13.69 4.81 -17.20
C PRO A 8 -14.98 3.99 -17.38
N ILE A 9 -14.88 2.66 -17.34
CA ILE A 9 -16.01 1.75 -17.50
C ILE A 9 -16.91 1.81 -16.26
N LEU A 10 -16.32 1.85 -15.07
CA LEU A 10 -17.07 1.99 -13.81
C LEU A 10 -17.78 3.34 -13.75
N GLU A 11 -17.13 4.44 -14.14
CA GLU A 11 -17.78 5.77 -14.20
C GLU A 11 -18.95 5.80 -15.18
N PHE A 12 -18.82 5.13 -16.34
CA PHE A 12 -19.89 5.01 -17.33
C PHE A 12 -21.13 4.30 -16.77
N TYR A 13 -20.95 3.11 -16.16
CA TYR A 13 -22.08 2.33 -15.64
C TYR A 13 -22.65 2.85 -14.32
N SER A 14 -21.81 3.47 -13.49
CA SER A 14 -22.22 3.97 -12.17
C SER A 14 -22.81 5.38 -12.20
N ASN A 15 -22.88 6.02 -13.38
CA ASN A 15 -23.30 7.42 -13.51
C ASN A 15 -22.47 8.36 -12.60
N LYS A 16 -21.16 8.16 -12.59
CA LYS A 16 -20.18 8.96 -11.79
C LYS A 16 -20.39 8.89 -10.27
N LEU A 17 -20.84 7.75 -9.75
CA LEU A 17 -20.82 7.52 -8.30
C LEU A 17 -19.38 7.49 -7.75
N PRO A 18 -19.18 7.85 -6.47
CA PRO A 18 -17.86 7.76 -5.83
C PRO A 18 -17.30 6.33 -5.87
N LEU A 19 -16.11 6.18 -6.43
CA LEU A 19 -15.38 4.90 -6.44
C LEU A 19 -14.52 4.79 -5.19
N ILE A 20 -14.87 3.84 -4.31
CA ILE A 20 -14.22 3.67 -3.01
C ILE A 20 -13.25 2.49 -3.07
N SER A 21 -11.99 2.74 -2.69
CA SER A 21 -10.97 1.70 -2.50
C SER A 21 -10.58 1.64 -1.02
N PRO A 22 -11.17 0.71 -0.23
CA PRO A 22 -11.10 0.78 1.23
C PRO A 22 -9.85 0.14 1.84
N TYR A 23 -9.33 -0.95 1.26
CA TYR A 23 -8.29 -1.79 1.87
C TYR A 23 -7.14 -2.05 0.90
N TYR A 24 -5.93 -2.11 1.45
CA TYR A 24 -4.77 -2.71 0.79
C TYR A 24 -4.35 -3.95 1.60
N ALA A 25 -4.39 -5.12 0.96
CA ALA A 25 -4.15 -6.40 1.60
C ALA A 25 -3.59 -7.42 0.59
N SER A 26 -2.94 -8.45 1.12
CA SER A 26 -2.52 -9.65 0.40
C SER A 26 -2.90 -10.91 1.17
N SER A 27 -2.54 -12.09 0.64
CA SER A 27 -2.67 -13.37 1.35
C SER A 27 -1.82 -13.46 2.63
N GLU A 28 -0.71 -12.72 2.67
CA GLU A 28 0.30 -12.74 3.73
C GLU A 28 -0.08 -11.83 4.91
N THR A 29 -0.70 -10.69 4.63
CA THR A 29 -1.17 -9.75 5.65
C THR A 29 -2.13 -8.69 5.09
N ILE A 30 -2.89 -8.07 5.99
CA ILE A 30 -3.62 -6.83 5.70
C ILE A 30 -2.65 -5.67 5.98
N PHE A 31 -2.30 -4.91 4.95
CA PHE A 31 -1.38 -3.78 5.11
C PHE A 31 -2.06 -2.61 5.78
N GLY A 32 -3.19 -2.16 5.25
CA GLY A 32 -3.71 -0.86 5.62
C GLY A 32 -5.07 -0.52 5.03
N VAL A 33 -5.55 0.66 5.42
CA VAL A 33 -6.85 1.20 5.05
C VAL A 33 -6.72 2.56 4.40
N ASN A 34 -7.64 2.88 3.51
CA ASN A 34 -7.79 4.25 3.02
C ASN A 34 -8.57 5.08 4.06
N VAL A 35 -7.87 5.99 4.73
CA VAL A 35 -8.46 6.89 5.74
C VAL A 35 -9.30 8.02 5.12
N ASN A 36 -9.19 8.24 3.81
CA ASN A 36 -9.99 9.20 3.06
C ASN A 36 -10.75 8.51 1.92
N PRO A 37 -11.84 7.77 2.22
CA PRO A 37 -12.49 6.88 1.25
C PRO A 37 -13.16 7.61 0.07
N LEU A 38 -13.41 8.91 0.18
CA LEU A 38 -14.04 9.73 -0.87
C LEU A 38 -13.03 10.47 -1.76
N CYS A 39 -11.73 10.20 -1.60
CA CYS A 39 -10.71 10.77 -2.46
C CYS A 39 -10.88 10.29 -3.92
N LYS A 40 -10.29 11.03 -4.87
CA LYS A 40 -10.26 10.56 -6.26
C LYS A 40 -9.43 9.27 -6.35
N PRO A 41 -9.75 8.36 -7.29
CA PRO A 41 -8.99 7.12 -7.46
C PRO A 41 -7.48 7.29 -7.68
N GLN A 42 -7.06 8.43 -8.25
CA GLN A 42 -5.67 8.80 -8.48
C GLN A 42 -4.92 9.24 -7.22
N ASP A 43 -5.64 9.70 -6.19
CA ASP A 43 -5.07 10.29 -4.98
C ASP A 43 -5.18 9.32 -3.76
N VAL A 44 -5.53 8.06 -4.03
CA VAL A 44 -5.72 7.03 -2.99
C VAL A 44 -4.40 6.73 -2.29
N SER A 45 -4.41 6.85 -0.96
CA SER A 45 -3.29 6.48 -0.10
C SER A 45 -3.76 5.51 0.98
N TYR A 46 -2.96 4.49 1.27
CA TYR A 46 -3.26 3.50 2.30
C TYR A 46 -2.39 3.73 3.53
N THR A 47 -3.02 3.87 4.69
CA THR A 47 -2.33 3.98 5.97
C THR A 47 -2.10 2.58 6.53
N PHE A 48 -0.84 2.23 6.74
CA PHE A 48 -0.45 0.93 7.27
C PHE A 48 -0.92 0.78 8.71
N MET A 49 -1.47 -0.37 9.04
CA MET A 49 -1.97 -0.71 10.37
C MET A 49 -0.88 -1.46 11.15
N PRO A 50 -0.18 -0.81 12.11
CA PRO A 50 1.02 -1.38 12.75
C PRO A 50 0.73 -2.60 13.63
N ASN A 51 -0.55 -2.88 13.92
CA ASN A 51 -0.98 -4.04 14.69
C ASN A 51 -1.14 -5.32 13.86
N MET A 52 -1.16 -5.25 12.51
CA MET A 52 -1.37 -6.41 11.65
C MET A 52 -0.12 -7.26 11.49
N SER A 53 1.01 -6.61 11.16
CA SER A 53 2.32 -7.24 10.99
C SER A 53 3.40 -6.23 11.32
N TYR A 54 4.63 -6.71 11.51
CA TYR A 54 5.80 -5.84 11.51
C TYR A 54 6.21 -5.52 10.07
N PHE A 55 6.35 -4.23 9.76
CA PHE A 55 6.62 -3.73 8.42
C PHE A 55 7.98 -3.03 8.37
N GLU A 56 8.82 -3.50 7.47
CA GLU A 56 10.12 -2.92 7.13
C GLU A 56 10.09 -2.50 5.64
N PHE A 57 10.94 -1.55 5.26
CA PHE A 57 10.92 -0.94 3.93
C PHE A 57 12.33 -0.86 3.36
N VAL A 58 12.54 -1.46 2.18
CA VAL A 58 13.82 -1.40 1.46
C VAL A 58 13.77 -0.24 0.47
N THR A 59 14.73 0.68 0.54
CA THR A 59 14.83 1.80 -0.41
C THR A 59 15.06 1.32 -1.85
N ILE A 60 14.20 1.76 -2.78
CA ILE A 60 14.35 1.47 -4.22
C ILE A 60 15.12 2.60 -4.93
N ASP A 61 14.82 3.85 -4.56
CA ASP A 61 15.33 5.04 -5.24
C ASP A 61 16.24 5.88 -4.32
N GLY A 62 17.46 6.17 -4.78
CA GLY A 62 18.34 7.20 -4.24
C GLY A 62 19.49 6.68 -3.37
N GLY A 63 20.70 6.62 -3.95
CA GLY A 63 22.02 6.61 -3.29
C GLY A 63 22.37 5.43 -2.37
N ASN A 64 21.47 5.07 -1.47
CA ASN A 64 21.54 4.00 -0.48
C ASN A 64 20.63 2.85 -0.89
N ASN A 65 20.85 2.24 -2.05
CA ASN A 65 20.06 1.08 -2.46
C ASN A 65 20.25 -0.05 -1.44
N GLY A 66 19.16 -0.50 -0.83
CA GLY A 66 19.17 -1.63 0.13
C GLY A 66 19.19 -1.25 1.61
N GLU A 67 19.03 0.02 1.96
CA GLU A 67 18.80 0.42 3.35
C GLU A 67 17.39 -0.02 3.78
N ILE A 68 17.32 -0.73 4.91
CA ILE A 68 16.06 -1.18 5.51
C ILE A 68 15.69 -0.16 6.59
N VAL A 69 14.49 0.40 6.48
CA VAL A 69 13.93 1.33 7.46
C VAL A 69 12.61 0.80 8.03
N ASP A 70 12.34 1.12 9.29
CA ASP A 70 11.07 0.81 9.94
C ASP A 70 9.93 1.70 9.41
N LEU A 71 8.69 1.27 9.64
CA LEU A 71 7.47 1.99 9.24
C LEU A 71 7.45 3.49 9.60
N VAL A 72 8.01 3.87 10.76
CA VAL A 72 8.02 5.27 11.22
C VAL A 72 9.13 6.12 10.58
N ASN A 73 10.11 5.48 9.94
CA ASN A 73 11.33 6.11 9.41
C ASN A 73 11.29 6.30 7.89
N VAL A 74 10.17 5.99 7.24
CA VAL A 74 9.98 6.22 5.80
C VAL A 74 9.97 7.71 5.48
N LYS A 75 10.53 8.08 4.32
CA LYS A 75 10.64 9.46 3.86
C LYS A 75 9.59 9.77 2.80
N ILE A 76 8.99 10.95 2.90
CA ILE A 76 8.00 11.44 1.94
C ILE A 76 8.66 11.57 0.56
N GLY A 77 7.99 11.04 -0.47
CA GLY A 77 8.46 11.11 -1.86
C GLY A 77 9.49 10.04 -2.25
N CYS A 78 9.86 9.14 -1.34
CA CYS A 78 10.72 8.00 -1.64
C CYS A 78 9.90 6.74 -1.95
N SER A 79 10.44 5.89 -2.82
CA SER A 79 9.88 4.58 -3.18
C SER A 79 10.54 3.48 -2.37
N TYR A 80 9.74 2.52 -1.89
CA TYR A 80 10.22 1.41 -1.06
C TYR A 80 9.59 0.07 -1.47
N GLU A 81 10.35 -1.01 -1.36
CA GLU A 81 9.84 -2.38 -1.40
C GLU A 81 9.46 -2.80 0.03
N VAL A 82 8.27 -3.37 0.21
CA VAL A 82 7.74 -3.71 1.53
C VAL A 82 8.23 -5.10 1.95
N LEU A 83 8.76 -5.17 3.16
CA LEU A 83 9.08 -6.41 3.88
C LEU A 83 8.06 -6.63 4.99
N VAL A 84 7.57 -7.87 5.09
CA VAL A 84 6.58 -8.27 6.09
C VAL A 84 7.16 -9.32 7.01
N THR A 85 6.99 -9.11 8.31
CA THR A 85 7.13 -10.16 9.33
C THR A 85 5.78 -10.34 10.01
N ASN A 86 5.20 -11.55 9.91
CA ASN A 86 3.85 -11.84 10.42
C ASN A 86 3.87 -12.93 11.50
N GLN A 87 2.71 -13.14 12.14
CA GLN A 87 2.55 -14.14 13.21
C GLN A 87 2.52 -15.59 12.69
N PHE A 88 2.47 -15.78 11.36
CA PHE A 88 2.36 -17.09 10.71
C PHE A 88 3.73 -17.62 10.21
N GLY A 89 4.83 -17.00 10.63
CA GLY A 89 6.18 -17.48 10.36
C GLY A 89 6.82 -16.93 9.09
N LEU A 90 6.24 -15.88 8.48
CA LEU A 90 6.97 -15.08 7.50
C LEU A 90 7.88 -14.10 8.24
N TYR A 91 9.17 -14.11 7.89
CA TYR A 91 10.18 -13.22 8.46
C TYR A 91 10.88 -12.49 7.32
N ARG A 92 10.83 -11.16 7.33
CA ARG A 92 11.42 -10.31 6.27
C ARG A 92 11.05 -10.77 4.86
N TYR A 93 9.80 -11.19 4.69
CA TYR A 93 9.29 -11.64 3.41
C TYR A 93 9.08 -10.45 2.48
N ARG A 94 9.64 -10.51 1.28
CA ARG A 94 9.50 -9.47 0.24
C ARG A 94 8.16 -9.60 -0.46
N MET A 95 7.37 -8.53 -0.44
CA MET A 95 6.02 -8.55 -1.00
C MET A 95 5.96 -8.43 -2.52
N GLY A 96 6.97 -7.80 -3.16
CA GLY A 96 7.02 -7.65 -4.62
C GLY A 96 6.00 -6.68 -5.19
#